data_AF-A0A0Q2M5C0-F1
#
_entry.id   AF-A0A0Q2M5C0-F1
#
_cell.length_a   1.000
_cell.length_b   1.000
_cell.length_c   1.000
_cell.angle_alpha   90.00
_cell.angle_beta   90.00
_cell.angle_gamma   90.00
#
_symmetry.space_group_name_H-M   'P 1'
#
loop_
_entity.id
_entity.type
_entity.pdbx_description
1 polymer ?
#
loop_
_entity_poly.entity_id
_entity_poly.type
_entity_poly.pdbx_seq_one_letter_code
_entity_poly.pdbx_strand_id
1 'polypeptide(L)'
;MFESLFAISFVGAILLYIADLFIRPWKYSQDRIKELERRLNIAREGGLKAKLLAWLNAPKLRGNLQLYQKLLEVELEAEKRRYEIYSLLRRGDHV
;
A
#
# COMPACT_ATOMS: atom_id res chain seq x y z
N MET A 1 -9.45 18.85 -31.51
CA MET A 1 -8.99 17.53 -31.99
C MET A 1 -7.81 16.98 -31.18
N PHE A 2 -6.77 17.78 -30.92
CA PHE A 2 -5.58 17.33 -30.17
C PHE A 2 -5.89 16.99 -28.70
N GLU A 3 -6.70 17.82 -28.01
CA GLU A 3 -7.12 17.57 -26.62
C GLU A 3 -7.93 16.27 -26.46
N SER A 4 -8.75 15.95 -27.46
CA SER A 4 -9.59 14.75 -27.50
C SER A 4 -8.75 13.47 -27.56
N LEU A 5 -7.70 13.47 -28.38
CA LEU A 5 -6.76 12.34 -28.51
C LEU A 5 -5.89 12.19 -27.25
N PHE A 6 -5.50 13.30 -26.63
CA PHE A 6 -4.74 13.29 -25.38
C PHE A 6 -5.57 12.73 -24.22
N ALA A 7 -6.84 13.12 -24.12
CA ALA A 7 -7.75 12.61 -23.10
C ALA A 7 -7.99 11.10 -23.25
N ILE A 8 -8.17 10.60 -24.49
CA ILE A 8 -8.36 9.16 -24.75
C ILE A 8 -7.11 8.36 -24.39
N SER A 9 -5.92 8.86 -24.74
CA SER A 9 -4.64 8.23 -24.38
C SER A 9 -4.45 8.18 -22.85
N PHE A 10 -4.76 9.28 -22.16
CA PHE A 10 -4.65 9.37 -20.71
C PHE A 10 -5.64 8.44 -19.99
N VAL A 11 -6.89 8.39 -20.44
CA VAL A 11 -7.90 7.46 -19.92
C VAL A 11 -7.53 6.00 -20.20
N GLY A 12 -7.00 5.71 -21.38
CA GLY A 12 -6.50 4.38 -21.73
C GLY A 12 -5.34 3.92 -20.83
N ALA A 13 -4.38 4.82 -20.55
CA ALA A 13 -3.28 4.53 -19.63
C ALA A 13 -3.76 4.27 -18.19
N ILE A 14 -4.74 5.04 -17.71
CA ILE A 14 -5.36 4.83 -16.40
C ILE A 14 -6.08 3.48 -16.34
N LEU A 15 -6.87 3.14 -17.37
CA LEU A 15 -7.57 1.86 -17.44
C LEU A 15 -6.60 0.68 -17.48
N LEU A 16 -5.50 0.78 -18.22
CA LEU A 16 -4.45 -0.24 -18.24
C LEU A 16 -3.76 -0.37 -16.88
N TYR A 17 -3.51 0.74 -16.19
CA TYR A 17 -2.94 0.72 -14.84
C TYR A 17 -3.88 0.07 -13.81
N ILE A 18 -5.18 0.37 -13.90
CA ILE A 18 -6.21 -0.26 -13.07
C ILE A 18 -6.32 -1.75 -13.41
N ALA A 19 -6.28 -2.11 -14.69
CA ALA A 19 -6.30 -3.51 -15.12
C ALA A 19 -5.09 -4.27 -14.57
N ASP A 20 -3.88 -3.71 -14.61
CA ASP A 20 -2.67 -4.36 -14.05
C ASP A 20 -2.79 -4.56 -12.51
N LEU A 21 -3.46 -3.63 -11.81
CA LEU A 21 -3.83 -3.78 -10.40
C LEU A 21 -4.76 -4.97 -10.13
N PHE A 22 -5.73 -5.23 -11.03
CA PHE A 22 -6.62 -6.39 -10.95
C PHE A 22 -5.97 -7.69 -11.43
N ILE A 23 -5.03 -7.62 -12.38
CA ILE A 23 -4.33 -8.79 -12.93
C ILE A 23 -3.23 -9.26 -11.96
N ARG A 24 -2.62 -8.36 -11.18
CA ARG A 24 -1.50 -8.67 -10.27
C ARG A 24 -1.67 -8.11 -8.85
N PRO A 25 -2.80 -8.38 -8.16
CA PRO A 25 -3.08 -7.82 -6.84
C PRO A 25 -2.04 -8.23 -5.78
N TRP A 26 -1.38 -9.38 -5.95
CA TRP A 26 -0.29 -9.83 -5.08
C TRP A 26 0.94 -8.90 -5.12
N LYS A 27 1.26 -8.30 -6.28
CA LYS A 27 2.43 -7.42 -6.42
C LYS A 27 2.20 -6.12 -5.67
N TYR A 28 0.99 -5.57 -5.79
CA TYR A 28 0.57 -4.40 -5.02
C TYR A 28 0.64 -4.67 -3.51
N SER A 29 0.13 -5.83 -3.07
CA SER A 29 0.18 -6.22 -1.66
C SER A 29 1.61 -6.41 -1.15
N GLN A 30 2.53 -6.99 -1.95
CA GLN A 30 3.96 -7.06 -1.60
C GLN A 30 4.60 -5.68 -1.44
N ASP A 31 4.35 -4.76 -2.36
CA ASP A 31 4.90 -3.41 -2.29
C ASP A 31 4.34 -2.65 -1.08
N ARG A 32 3.05 -2.86 -0.77
CA ARG A 32 2.39 -2.32 0.42
C ARG A 32 3.00 -2.86 1.72
N ILE A 33 3.27 -4.16 1.79
CA ILE A 33 3.95 -4.82 2.93
C ILE A 33 5.34 -4.21 3.14
N LYS A 34 6.15 -4.07 2.09
CA LYS A 34 7.49 -3.47 2.18
C LYS A 34 7.44 -2.03 2.68
N GLU A 35 6.48 -1.25 2.19
CA GLU A 35 6.30 0.14 2.61
C GLU A 35 5.85 0.23 4.08
N LEU A 36 4.94 -0.63 4.52
CA LEU A 36 4.53 -0.73 5.93
C LEU A 36 5.68 -1.13 6.84
N GLU A 37 6.49 -2.11 6.45
CA GLU A 37 7.71 -2.52 7.19
C GLU A 37 8.72 -1.38 7.28
N ARG A 38 8.93 -0.63 6.20
CA ARG A 38 9.80 0.57 6.22
C ARG A 38 9.27 1.62 7.19
N ARG A 39 7.97 1.93 7.15
CA ARG A 39 7.34 2.89 8.07
C ARG A 39 7.43 2.43 9.51
N LEU A 40 7.27 1.14 9.76
CA LEU A 40 7.39 0.53 11.08
C LEU A 40 8.81 0.69 11.62
N ASN A 41 9.84 0.42 10.81
CA ASN A 41 11.24 0.63 11.20
C ASN A 41 11.50 2.10 11.57
N ILE A 42 11.05 3.05 10.74
CA ILE A 42 11.19 4.47 11.06
C ILE A 42 10.45 4.83 12.35
N ALA A 43 9.24 4.26 12.55
CA ALA A 43 8.48 4.46 13.78
C ALA A 43 9.19 3.88 15.02
N ARG A 44 9.92 2.77 14.88
CA ARG A 44 10.72 2.12 15.95
C ARG A 44 12.00 2.88 16.27
N GLU A 45 12.70 3.39 15.26
CA GLU A 45 13.84 4.30 15.43
C GLU A 45 13.45 5.58 16.17
N GLY A 46 12.19 6.00 16.01
CA GLY A 46 11.62 7.12 16.75
C GLY A 46 12.11 8.48 16.25
N GLY A 47 12.15 9.45 17.16
CA GLY A 47 12.58 10.82 16.85
C GLY A 47 11.56 11.66 16.07
N LEU A 48 12.03 12.79 15.55
CA LEU A 48 11.19 13.84 14.96
C LEU A 48 10.57 13.39 13.63
N LYS A 49 11.34 12.65 12.82
CA LYS A 49 10.87 12.06 11.56
C LYS A 49 9.73 11.07 11.77
N ALA A 50 9.83 10.19 12.78
CA ALA A 50 8.77 9.26 13.13
C ALA A 50 7.50 9.99 13.59
N LYS A 51 7.64 11.04 14.41
CA LYS A 51 6.49 11.84 14.87
C LYS A 51 5.79 12.56 13.72
N LEU A 52 6.54 13.12 12.78
CA LEU A 52 6.00 13.75 11.57
C LEU A 52 5.28 12.73 10.68
N LEU A 53 5.87 11.55 10.47
CA LEU A 53 5.22 10.47 9.72
C LEU A 53 3.93 10.00 10.39
N ALA A 54 3.93 9.86 11.72
CA ALA A 54 2.74 9.53 12.48
C ALA A 54 1.66 10.63 12.35
N TRP A 55 2.05 11.90 12.36
CA TRP A 55 1.14 13.03 12.14
C TRP A 55 0.53 13.05 10.74
N LEU A 56 1.34 12.81 9.71
CA LEU A 56 0.91 12.84 8.31
C LEU A 56 -0.01 11.65 7.97
N ASN A 57 0.38 10.45 8.39
CA ASN A 57 -0.35 9.23 8.02
C ASN A 57 -1.50 8.91 8.98
N ALA A 58 -1.39 9.29 10.25
CA ALA A 58 -2.39 9.02 11.27
C ALA A 58 -2.61 10.27 12.16
N PRO A 59 -3.15 11.37 11.61
CA PRO A 59 -3.30 12.64 12.33
C PRO A 59 -4.15 12.50 13.61
N LYS A 60 -5.09 11.55 13.63
CA LYS A 60 -5.92 11.22 14.80
C LYS A 60 -5.09 10.77 16.01
N LEU A 61 -3.90 10.21 15.79
CA LEU A 61 -3.00 9.75 16.85
C LEU A 61 -2.11 10.88 17.40
N ARG A 62 -2.17 12.09 16.83
CA ARG A 62 -1.43 13.29 17.27
C ARG A 62 0.07 13.07 17.49
N GLY A 63 0.68 12.17 16.71
CA GLY A 63 2.10 11.84 16.84
C GLY A 63 2.44 10.88 17.97
N ASN A 64 1.45 10.21 18.57
CA ASN A 64 1.70 9.12 19.50
C ASN A 64 2.33 7.93 18.76
N LEU A 65 3.64 7.75 18.95
CA LEU A 65 4.43 6.75 18.26
C LEU A 65 4.05 5.31 18.65
N GLN A 66 3.69 5.04 19.90
CA GLN A 66 3.33 3.70 20.34
C GLN A 66 2.01 3.24 19.68
N LEU A 67 1.01 4.12 19.68
CA LEU A 67 -0.25 3.84 18.99
C LEU A 67 -0.06 3.73 17.47
N TYR A 68 0.83 4.56 16.90
CA TYR A 68 1.13 4.51 15.48
C TYR A 68 1.87 3.23 15.07
N GLN A 69 2.83 2.78 15.86
CA GLN A 69 3.49 1.48 15.68
C GLN A 69 2.46 0.35 15.71
N LYS A 70 1.59 0.33 16.74
CA LYS A 70 0.54 -0.69 16.85
C LYS A 70 -0.42 -0.67 15.66
N LEU A 71 -0.78 0.51 15.15
CA LEU A 71 -1.61 0.66 13.96
C LEU A 71 -0.91 0.06 12.72
N LEU A 72 0.37 0.38 12.52
CA LEU A 72 1.17 -0.17 11.43
C LEU A 72 1.35 -1.70 11.54
N GLU A 73 1.47 -2.26 12.74
CA GLU A 73 1.54 -3.72 12.96
C GLU A 73 0.25 -4.41 12.54
N VAL A 74 -0.90 -3.85 12.93
CA VAL A 74 -2.22 -4.37 12.54
C VAL A 74 -2.43 -4.26 11.03
N GLU A 75 -2.06 -3.13 10.41
CA GLU A 75 -2.14 -2.97 8.96
C GLU A 75 -1.23 -3.96 8.23
N LEU A 76 -0.01 -4.17 8.73
CA LEU A 76 0.95 -5.11 8.15
C LEU A 76 0.43 -6.55 8.22
N GLU A 77 -0.16 -6.96 9.34
CA GLU A 77 -0.74 -8.30 9.48
C GLU A 77 -1.94 -8.49 8.53
N ALA A 78 -2.82 -7.50 8.44
CA ALA A 78 -3.96 -7.53 7.53
C ALA A 78 -3.51 -7.63 6.07
N GLU A 79 -2.48 -6.87 5.68
CA GLU A 79 -1.94 -6.89 4.32
C GLU A 79 -1.20 -8.20 4.02
N LYS A 80 -0.47 -8.78 4.98
CA LYS A 80 0.13 -10.13 4.85
C LYS A 80 -0.93 -11.20 4.61
N ARG A 81 -2.05 -11.17 5.34
CA ARG A 81 -3.18 -12.08 5.10
C ARG A 81 -3.81 -11.87 3.73
N ARG A 82 -3.97 -10.62 3.26
CA ARG A 82 -4.43 -10.33 1.89
C ARG A 82 -3.48 -10.90 0.86
N TYR A 83 -2.18 -10.71 1.04
CA TYR A 83 -1.17 -11.28 0.16
C TYR A 83 -1.23 -12.80 0.12
N GLU A 84 -1.40 -13.47 1.26
CA GLU A 84 -1.60 -14.93 1.32
C GLU A 84 -2.79 -15.37 0.48
N ILE A 85 -3.96 -14.72 0.63
CA ILE A 85 -5.15 -14.99 -0.18
C ILE A 85 -4.87 -14.82 -1.67
N TYR A 86 -4.25 -13.70 -2.08
CA TYR A 86 -3.88 -13.49 -3.48
C TYR A 86 -2.85 -14.51 -3.98
N SER A 87 -1.93 -14.95 -3.12
CA SER A 87 -0.94 -15.98 -3.46
C SER A 87 -1.57 -17.38 -3.64
N LEU A 88 -2.67 -17.66 -2.93
CA LEU A 88 -3.45 -18.88 -3.08
C LEU A 88 -4.28 -18.85 -4.35
N LEU A 89 -4.96 -17.74 -4.65
CA LEU A 89 -5.70 -17.56 -5.91
C LEU A 89 -4.78 -17.75 -7.12
N ARG A 90 -3.58 -17.16 -7.09
CA ARG A 90 -2.55 -17.37 -8.11
C ARG A 90 -2.10 -18.83 -8.27
N ARG A 91 -2.07 -19.61 -7.18
CA ARG A 91 -1.73 -21.03 -7.22
C ARG A 91 -2.91 -21.91 -7.67
N GLY A 92 -4.14 -21.46 -7.43
CA GLY A 92 -5.37 -22.11 -7.86
C GLY A 92 -5.63 -22.06 -9.36
N ASP A 93 -5.09 -21.05 -10.07
CA ASP A 93 -5.15 -20.96 -11.55
C ASP A 93 -4.23 -21.97 -12.28
N HIS A 94 -3.60 -22.90 -11.56
CA HIS A 94 -2.71 -23.93 -12.10
C HIS A 94 -3.22 -25.38 -11.92
N VAL A 95 -4.50 -25.58 -11.57
CA VAL A 95 -5.18 -26.89 -11.55
C VAL A 95 -6.28 -26.90 -12.59
#